data_AF-A0A812Q0B4-F1
#
_entry.id   AF-A0A812Q0B4-F1
#
_cell.length_a   1.000
_cell.length_b   1.000
_cell.length_c   1.000
_cell.angle_alpha   90.00
_cell.angle_beta   90.00
_cell.angle_gamma   90.00
#
_symmetry.space_group_name_H-M   'P 1'
#
loop_
_entity.id
_entity.type
_entity.pdbx_description
1 polymer ?
#
loop_
_entity_poly.entity_id
_entity_poly.type
_entity_poly.pdbx_seq_one_letter_code
_entity_poly.pdbx_strand_id
1 'polypeptide(L)'
;MTGANGGYQIGFQLTPLSVDGNLDAADFKGGPHPVEKDPIYRLCSDNRDAGNKFVQEGKIEEAIARYSELIMQSRALENEPDVQWTDEGRDLVRHLRAAAYLNLSLCFLKSKQWQHAVNTATRALQGDKDPPDPKENILPPEKKAKALYRRAMALKDGFDKLEEAVKDLKKALEYVPEDKNVQLELQRVNQALAKEKKKADKKLAGFLSKDAKDAKGGIFSEADRQRDTSGPELPSEPVKVSDGLWLVPKEEKEEVEGVQEAKDAGIDLDELGRVTSTHFLLRS
;
A
#
# COMPACT_ATOMS: atom_id res chain seq x y z
N MET A 1 -15.99 -60.32 -18.73
CA MET A 1 -16.07 -59.32 -17.65
C MET A 1 -15.32 -59.87 -16.46
N THR A 2 -14.06 -59.50 -16.32
CA THR A 2 -13.15 -59.91 -15.23
C THR A 2 -13.09 -58.76 -14.22
N GLY A 3 -13.70 -58.96 -13.06
CA GLY A 3 -13.68 -57.98 -11.97
C GLY A 3 -12.29 -57.84 -11.37
N ALA A 4 -11.78 -56.61 -11.33
CA ALA A 4 -10.53 -56.28 -10.67
C ALA A 4 -10.78 -56.10 -9.16
N ASN A 5 -10.43 -57.12 -8.37
CA ASN A 5 -10.35 -57.02 -6.92
C ASN A 5 -9.04 -56.31 -6.54
N GLY A 6 -9.10 -54.99 -6.34
CA GLY A 6 -8.00 -54.21 -5.75
C GLY A 6 -7.98 -54.37 -4.23
N GLY A 7 -7.16 -55.29 -3.72
CA GLY A 7 -6.87 -55.38 -2.29
C GLY A 7 -5.71 -54.43 -1.94
N TYR A 8 -5.91 -53.53 -0.97
CA TYR A 8 -4.81 -52.77 -0.37
C TYR A 8 -4.04 -53.69 0.59
N GLN A 9 -2.74 -53.88 0.35
CA GLN A 9 -1.85 -54.49 1.33
C GLN A 9 -1.25 -53.38 2.20
N ILE A 10 -1.67 -53.33 3.47
CA ILE A 10 -1.00 -52.51 4.48
C ILE A 10 0.18 -53.32 5.00
N GLY A 11 1.39 -52.97 4.54
CA GLY A 11 2.63 -53.50 5.10
C GLY A 11 3.05 -52.66 6.30
N PHE A 12 3.08 -53.25 7.50
CA PHE A 12 3.78 -52.65 8.63
C PHE A 12 5.21 -53.17 8.64
N GLN A 13 6.17 -52.29 8.39
CA GLN A 13 7.58 -52.60 8.56
C GLN A 13 7.94 -52.37 10.04
N LEU A 14 8.14 -53.46 10.78
CA LEU A 14 8.56 -53.40 12.18
C LEU A 14 10.03 -52.98 12.23
N THR A 15 10.29 -51.75 12.68
CA THR A 15 11.65 -51.33 13.05
C THR A 15 12.00 -51.95 14.41
N PRO A 16 13.11 -52.71 14.52
CA PRO A 16 13.52 -53.26 15.80
C PRO A 16 13.85 -52.13 16.78
N LEU A 17 13.46 -52.30 18.04
CA LEU A 17 13.88 -51.42 19.14
C LEU A 17 15.38 -51.64 19.38
N SER A 18 16.09 -50.56 19.71
CA SER A 18 17.47 -50.63 20.20
C SER A 18 17.54 -51.45 21.49
N VAL A 19 18.74 -51.87 21.86
CA VAL A 19 19.02 -52.71 23.05
C VAL A 19 18.53 -52.03 24.36
N ASP A 20 18.37 -50.71 24.36
CA ASP A 20 17.89 -49.91 25.49
C ASP A 20 16.35 -49.72 25.48
N GLY A 21 15.62 -50.37 24.56
CA GLY A 21 14.17 -50.25 24.44
C GLY A 21 13.69 -48.95 23.78
N ASN A 22 14.61 -48.13 23.27
CA ASN A 22 14.29 -46.94 22.48
C ASN A 22 14.13 -47.30 21.00
N LEU A 23 13.25 -46.58 20.28
CA LEU A 23 13.18 -46.65 18.83
C LEU A 23 14.55 -46.26 18.24
N ASP A 24 15.12 -47.13 17.41
CA ASP A 24 16.38 -46.86 16.72
C ASP A 24 16.13 -45.86 15.58
N ALA A 25 15.95 -44.59 15.96
CA ALA A 25 15.67 -43.47 15.06
C ALA A 25 16.97 -42.85 14.51
N ALA A 26 18.14 -43.43 14.80
CA ALA A 26 19.44 -42.89 14.40
C ALA A 26 19.58 -42.73 12.88
N ASP A 27 18.91 -43.60 12.11
CA ASP A 27 18.90 -43.57 10.64
C ASP A 27 17.72 -42.78 10.05
N PHE A 28 16.72 -42.42 10.85
CA PHE A 28 15.60 -41.58 10.40
C PHE A 28 15.97 -40.11 10.53
N LYS A 29 16.96 -39.67 9.74
CA LYS A 29 17.11 -38.25 9.45
C LYS A 29 15.96 -37.87 8.54
N GLY A 30 14.89 -37.30 9.11
CA GLY A 30 13.72 -36.81 8.38
C GLY A 30 14.16 -36.06 7.13
N GLY A 31 14.05 -36.73 5.99
CA GLY A 31 14.41 -36.14 4.70
C GLY A 31 13.44 -35.00 4.35
N PRO A 32 13.72 -34.25 3.27
CA PRO A 32 12.85 -33.17 2.85
C PRO A 32 11.42 -33.69 2.67
N HIS A 33 10.47 -33.13 3.43
CA HIS A 33 9.08 -33.58 3.38
C HIS A 33 8.38 -32.92 2.18
N PRO A 34 7.93 -33.69 1.16
CA PRO A 34 7.20 -33.12 0.05
C PRO A 34 5.84 -32.61 0.53
N VAL A 35 5.60 -31.31 0.37
CA VAL A 35 4.42 -30.63 0.91
C VAL A 35 3.11 -31.16 0.36
N GLU A 36 3.10 -31.69 -0.85
CA GLU A 36 1.90 -32.23 -1.48
C GLU A 36 1.38 -33.48 -0.77
N LYS A 37 2.24 -34.17 -0.02
CA LYS A 37 1.87 -35.35 0.77
C LYS A 37 1.52 -35.00 2.21
N ASP A 38 1.72 -33.76 2.62
CA ASP A 38 1.42 -33.30 3.96
C ASP A 38 -0.12 -33.22 4.17
N PRO A 39 -0.65 -33.83 5.26
CA PRO A 39 -2.08 -33.86 5.50
C PRO A 39 -2.68 -32.46 5.74
N ILE A 40 -1.95 -31.54 6.36
CA ILE A 40 -2.38 -30.16 6.60
C ILE A 40 -2.38 -29.39 5.28
N TYR A 41 -1.39 -29.59 4.42
CA TYR A 41 -1.39 -28.98 3.07
C TYR A 41 -2.57 -29.46 2.22
N ARG A 42 -2.91 -30.75 2.29
CA ARG A 42 -4.10 -31.29 1.63
C ARG A 42 -5.38 -30.65 2.18
N LEU A 43 -5.51 -30.54 3.50
CA LEU A 43 -6.65 -29.89 4.14
C LEU A 43 -6.77 -28.41 3.74
N CYS A 44 -5.64 -27.72 3.61
CA CYS A 44 -5.57 -26.36 3.08
C CYS A 44 -6.10 -26.27 1.64
N SER A 45 -5.73 -27.23 0.79
CA SER A 45 -6.22 -27.32 -0.60
C SER A 45 -7.73 -27.61 -0.65
N ASP A 46 -8.22 -28.53 0.17
CA ASP A 46 -9.64 -28.85 0.27
C ASP A 46 -10.45 -27.64 0.77
N ASN A 47 -9.94 -26.91 1.76
CA ASN A 47 -10.55 -25.68 2.26
C ASN A 47 -10.58 -24.57 1.20
N ARG A 48 -9.54 -24.44 0.35
CA ARG A 48 -9.54 -23.50 -0.78
C ARG A 48 -10.66 -23.83 -1.76
N ASP A 49 -10.80 -25.10 -2.12
CA ASP A 49 -11.76 -25.54 -3.13
C ASP A 49 -13.20 -25.48 -2.61
N ALA A 50 -13.42 -25.84 -1.34
CA ALA A 50 -14.69 -25.64 -0.65
C ALA A 50 -15.06 -24.14 -0.56
N GLY A 51 -14.10 -23.28 -0.18
CA GLY A 51 -14.29 -21.83 -0.15
C GLY A 51 -14.66 -21.27 -1.52
N ASN A 52 -13.99 -21.72 -2.60
CA ASN A 52 -14.31 -21.30 -3.97
C ASN A 52 -15.74 -21.69 -4.35
N LYS A 53 -16.17 -22.91 -4.01
CA LYS A 53 -17.53 -23.39 -4.24
C LYS A 53 -18.56 -22.53 -3.49
N PHE A 54 -18.34 -22.23 -2.22
CA PHE A 54 -19.24 -21.37 -1.45
C PHE A 54 -19.34 -19.94 -2.01
N VAL A 55 -18.23 -19.37 -2.51
CA VAL A 55 -18.27 -18.07 -3.20
C VAL A 55 -19.13 -18.11 -4.47
N GLN A 56 -19.07 -19.22 -5.22
CA GLN A 56 -19.90 -19.42 -6.42
C GLN A 56 -21.37 -19.61 -6.07
N GLU A 57 -21.67 -20.30 -4.97
CA GLU A 57 -23.04 -20.50 -4.44
C GLU A 57 -23.61 -19.26 -3.74
N GLY A 58 -22.83 -18.20 -3.54
CA GLY A 58 -23.26 -17.00 -2.82
C GLY A 58 -23.26 -17.13 -1.29
N LYS A 59 -22.73 -18.23 -0.75
CA LYS A 59 -22.58 -18.51 0.69
C LYS A 59 -21.31 -17.85 1.24
N ILE A 60 -21.37 -16.53 1.41
CA ILE A 60 -20.17 -15.73 1.69
C ILE A 60 -19.59 -15.99 3.08
N GLU A 61 -20.42 -16.17 4.10
CA GLU A 61 -19.95 -16.40 5.48
C GLU A 61 -19.27 -17.76 5.63
N GLU A 62 -19.81 -18.80 4.98
CA GLU A 62 -19.21 -20.14 4.93
C GLU A 62 -17.89 -20.12 4.15
N ALA A 63 -17.81 -19.33 3.07
CA ALA A 63 -16.55 -19.12 2.37
C ALA A 63 -15.50 -18.44 3.25
N ILE A 64 -15.88 -17.41 4.02
CA ILE A 64 -15.00 -16.71 4.96
C ILE A 64 -14.43 -17.69 5.99
N ALA A 65 -15.27 -18.57 6.55
CA ALA A 65 -14.83 -19.59 7.50
C ALA A 65 -13.76 -20.51 6.89
N ARG A 66 -13.99 -21.03 5.67
CA ARG A 66 -13.04 -21.94 4.99
C ARG A 66 -11.70 -21.28 4.67
N TYR A 67 -11.69 -20.05 4.16
CA TYR A 67 -10.43 -19.35 3.90
C TYR A 67 -9.69 -18.98 5.19
N SER A 68 -10.41 -18.65 6.25
CA SER A 68 -9.80 -18.34 7.55
C SER A 68 -9.14 -19.58 8.17
N GLU A 69 -9.81 -20.73 8.08
CA GLU A 69 -9.29 -22.03 8.51
C GLU A 69 -8.02 -22.42 7.73
N LEU A 70 -8.04 -22.27 6.40
CA LEU A 70 -6.88 -22.46 5.54
C LEU A 70 -5.71 -21.58 5.98
N ILE A 71 -5.95 -20.28 6.24
CA ILE A 71 -4.90 -19.37 6.68
C ILE A 71 -4.28 -19.83 8.00
N MET A 72 -5.11 -20.23 8.98
CA MET A 72 -4.62 -20.78 10.24
C MET A 72 -3.74 -22.03 10.03
N GLN A 73 -4.21 -22.97 9.22
CA GLN A 73 -3.50 -24.21 8.91
C GLN A 73 -2.18 -23.94 8.18
N SER A 74 -2.17 -23.04 7.21
CA SER A 74 -0.94 -22.64 6.49
C SER A 74 0.11 -22.03 7.41
N ARG A 75 -0.31 -21.27 8.43
CA ARG A 75 0.60 -20.71 9.44
C ARG A 75 1.11 -21.77 10.40
N ALA A 76 0.30 -22.76 10.75
CA ALA A 76 0.75 -23.89 11.57
C ALA A 76 1.85 -24.67 10.83
N LEU A 77 1.64 -24.92 9.53
CA LEU A 77 2.57 -25.64 8.67
C LEU A 77 3.95 -24.97 8.56
N GLU A 78 3.99 -23.63 8.44
CA GLU A 78 5.25 -22.89 8.37
C GLU A 78 6.05 -22.86 9.68
N ASN A 79 5.38 -23.05 10.82
CA ASN A 79 5.96 -22.95 12.15
C ASN A 79 6.26 -24.32 12.79
N GLU A 80 6.11 -25.41 12.04
CA GLU A 80 6.36 -26.75 12.55
C GLU A 80 7.87 -26.98 12.75
N PRO A 81 8.33 -27.22 14.00
CA PRO A 81 9.77 -27.24 14.33
C PRO A 81 10.50 -28.47 13.78
N ASP A 82 9.78 -29.58 13.62
CA ASP A 82 10.35 -30.90 13.31
C ASP A 82 10.33 -31.23 11.82
N VAL A 83 9.77 -30.37 10.97
CA VAL A 83 9.64 -30.59 9.52
C VAL A 83 10.61 -29.70 8.74
N GLN A 84 11.58 -30.33 8.07
CA GLN A 84 12.43 -29.64 7.11
C GLN A 84 11.73 -29.53 5.75
N TRP A 85 11.10 -28.38 5.53
CA TRP A 85 10.51 -28.00 4.25
C TRP A 85 11.57 -27.70 3.19
N THR A 86 11.35 -28.16 1.96
CA THR A 86 12.04 -27.62 0.78
C THR A 86 11.62 -26.17 0.55
N ASP A 87 12.46 -25.38 -0.13
CA ASP A 87 12.10 -24.02 -0.52
C ASP A 87 10.86 -23.99 -1.43
N GLU A 88 10.76 -24.96 -2.35
CA GLU A 88 9.58 -25.15 -3.21
C GLU A 88 8.32 -25.43 -2.38
N GLY A 89 8.43 -26.26 -1.33
CA GLY A 89 7.31 -26.56 -0.43
C GLY A 89 6.82 -25.31 0.30
N ARG A 90 7.75 -24.47 0.79
CA ARG A 90 7.40 -23.19 1.42
C ARG A 90 6.69 -22.25 0.44
N ASP A 91 7.15 -22.19 -0.81
CA ASP A 91 6.54 -21.34 -1.82
C ASP A 91 5.13 -21.80 -2.20
N LEU A 92 4.87 -23.11 -2.22
CA LEU A 92 3.52 -23.66 -2.42
C LEU A 92 2.55 -23.25 -1.29
N VAL A 93 3.02 -23.29 -0.03
CA VAL A 93 2.21 -22.84 1.12
C VAL A 93 1.94 -21.33 1.03
N ARG A 94 2.96 -20.52 0.72
CA ARG A 94 2.81 -19.07 0.52
C ARG A 94 1.83 -18.75 -0.60
N HIS A 95 1.93 -19.43 -1.74
CA HIS A 95 1.01 -19.27 -2.86
C HIS A 95 -0.44 -19.53 -2.45
N LEU A 96 -0.65 -20.61 -1.71
CA LEU A 96 -1.97 -21.03 -1.26
C LEU A 96 -2.55 -20.05 -0.23
N ARG A 97 -1.74 -19.57 0.72
CA ARG A 97 -2.12 -18.52 1.68
C ARG A 97 -2.43 -17.19 0.99
N ALA A 98 -1.58 -16.74 0.07
CA ALA A 98 -1.80 -15.49 -0.67
C ALA A 98 -3.09 -15.55 -1.51
N ALA A 99 -3.38 -16.71 -2.13
CA ALA A 99 -4.64 -16.95 -2.83
C ALA A 99 -5.85 -16.90 -1.88
N ALA A 100 -5.73 -17.47 -0.68
CA ALA A 100 -6.78 -17.41 0.34
C ALA A 100 -7.05 -15.97 0.79
N TYR A 101 -6.02 -15.17 1.09
CA TYR A 101 -6.19 -13.74 1.40
C TYR A 101 -6.85 -12.98 0.27
N LEU A 102 -6.43 -13.23 -0.97
CA LEU A 102 -7.04 -12.63 -2.15
C LEU A 102 -8.54 -12.98 -2.20
N ASN A 103 -8.93 -14.25 -2.09
CA ASN A 103 -10.33 -14.65 -2.12
C ASN A 103 -11.13 -14.12 -0.94
N LEU A 104 -10.53 -14.06 0.25
CA LEU A 104 -11.14 -13.50 1.44
C LEU A 104 -11.44 -12.00 1.29
N SER A 105 -10.56 -11.24 0.63
CA SER A 105 -10.82 -9.83 0.31
C SER A 105 -12.05 -9.63 -0.59
N LEU A 106 -12.33 -10.57 -1.51
CA LEU A 106 -13.55 -10.55 -2.31
C LEU A 106 -14.79 -10.81 -1.45
N CYS A 107 -14.71 -11.77 -0.53
CA CYS A 107 -15.80 -12.09 0.37
C CYS A 107 -16.16 -10.87 1.23
N PHE A 108 -15.15 -10.23 1.83
CA PHE A 108 -15.36 -9.03 2.64
C PHE A 108 -15.86 -7.83 1.85
N LEU A 109 -15.45 -7.68 0.58
CA LEU A 109 -16.06 -6.68 -0.30
C LEU A 109 -17.55 -6.95 -0.53
N LYS A 110 -17.92 -8.20 -0.83
CA LYS A 110 -19.33 -8.58 -1.04
C LYS A 110 -20.17 -8.36 0.22
N SER A 111 -19.63 -8.66 1.40
CA SER A 111 -20.27 -8.42 2.70
C SER A 111 -20.12 -6.99 3.23
N LYS A 112 -19.53 -6.06 2.45
CA LYS A 112 -19.30 -4.66 2.83
C LYS A 112 -18.49 -4.47 4.12
N GLN A 113 -17.65 -5.44 4.46
CA GLN A 113 -16.73 -5.38 5.59
C GLN A 113 -15.42 -4.72 5.15
N TRP A 114 -15.46 -3.40 4.97
CA TRP A 114 -14.41 -2.64 4.27
C TRP A 114 -13.03 -2.75 4.92
N GLN A 115 -12.93 -2.64 6.23
CA GLN A 115 -11.64 -2.75 6.94
C GLN A 115 -11.01 -4.13 6.72
N HIS A 116 -11.81 -5.19 6.81
CA HIS A 116 -11.33 -6.56 6.59
C HIS A 116 -10.92 -6.77 5.13
N ALA A 117 -11.63 -6.20 4.16
CA ALA A 117 -11.25 -6.23 2.75
C ALA A 117 -9.90 -5.55 2.49
N VAL A 118 -9.67 -4.35 3.07
CA VAL A 118 -8.40 -3.63 2.95
C VAL A 118 -7.24 -4.44 3.56
N ASN A 119 -7.44 -4.98 4.76
CA ASN A 119 -6.42 -5.73 5.48
C ASN A 119 -6.04 -7.01 4.73
N THR A 120 -7.03 -7.78 4.26
CA THR A 120 -6.79 -9.04 3.55
C THR A 120 -6.21 -8.83 2.16
N ALA A 121 -6.65 -7.82 1.41
CA ALA A 121 -6.02 -7.46 0.13
C ALA A 121 -4.56 -7.03 0.31
N THR A 122 -4.25 -6.31 1.41
CA THR A 122 -2.87 -5.92 1.74
C THR A 122 -2.02 -7.13 2.08
N ARG A 123 -2.51 -8.05 2.93
CA ARG A 123 -1.82 -9.30 3.25
C ARG A 123 -1.62 -10.21 2.04
N ALA A 124 -2.54 -10.21 1.08
CA ALA A 124 -2.36 -10.93 -0.18
C ALA A 124 -1.16 -10.42 -0.99
N LEU A 125 -0.83 -9.13 -0.89
CA LEU A 125 0.27 -8.50 -1.62
C LEU A 125 1.63 -8.62 -0.91
N GLN A 126 1.65 -8.61 0.42
CA GLN A 126 2.88 -8.43 1.20
C GLN A 126 3.15 -9.52 2.25
N GLY A 127 2.20 -10.45 2.45
CA GLY A 127 2.26 -11.47 3.50
C GLY A 127 1.80 -11.00 4.88
N ASP A 128 2.09 -11.82 5.88
CA ASP A 128 1.66 -11.62 7.27
C ASP A 128 2.64 -10.80 8.14
N LYS A 129 3.88 -10.62 7.69
CA LYS A 129 4.94 -9.96 8.46
C LYS A 129 4.97 -8.45 8.21
N ASP A 130 5.37 -7.71 9.23
CA ASP A 130 5.66 -6.28 9.18
C ASP A 130 7.04 -6.04 9.85
N PRO A 131 8.09 -5.66 9.10
CA PRO A 131 8.10 -5.29 7.68
C PRO A 131 7.83 -6.47 6.72
N PRO A 132 7.32 -6.20 5.50
CA PRO A 132 7.06 -7.23 4.50
C PRO A 132 8.30 -8.04 4.12
N ASP A 133 8.14 -9.36 4.05
CA ASP A 133 9.18 -10.29 3.59
C ASP A 133 9.07 -10.42 2.05
N PRO A 134 10.13 -10.14 1.27
CA PRO A 134 10.10 -10.24 -0.19
C PRO A 134 9.66 -11.62 -0.70
N LYS A 135 9.89 -12.69 0.09
CA LYS A 135 9.48 -14.06 -0.26
C LYS A 135 7.96 -14.25 -0.27
N GLU A 136 7.22 -13.42 0.46
CA GLU A 136 5.75 -13.47 0.50
C GLU A 136 5.10 -12.80 -0.72
N ASN A 137 5.87 -12.05 -1.51
CA ASN A 137 5.38 -11.36 -2.71
C ASN A 137 5.24 -12.30 -3.92
N ILE A 138 4.45 -13.36 -3.73
CA ILE A 138 4.41 -14.54 -4.59
C ILE A 138 3.24 -14.54 -5.59
N LEU A 139 2.33 -13.56 -5.49
CA LEU A 139 1.20 -13.45 -6.42
C LEU A 139 1.67 -13.09 -7.84
N PRO A 140 1.09 -13.71 -8.88
CA PRO A 140 1.30 -13.31 -10.27
C PRO A 140 0.70 -11.91 -10.53
N PRO A 141 1.18 -11.18 -11.56
CA PRO A 141 0.76 -9.81 -11.88
C PRO A 141 -0.77 -9.61 -11.92
N GLU A 142 -1.49 -10.50 -12.60
CA GLU A 142 -2.95 -10.43 -12.71
C GLU A 142 -3.66 -10.52 -11.35
N LYS A 143 -3.15 -11.35 -10.44
CA LYS A 143 -3.71 -11.51 -9.09
C LYS A 143 -3.33 -10.32 -8.19
N LYS A 144 -2.15 -9.72 -8.39
CA LYS A 144 -1.75 -8.48 -7.72
C LYS A 144 -2.68 -7.32 -8.10
N ALA A 145 -2.99 -7.17 -9.38
CA ALA A 145 -3.95 -6.19 -9.85
C ALA A 145 -5.35 -6.41 -9.25
N LYS A 146 -5.81 -7.67 -9.15
CA LYS A 146 -7.07 -7.99 -8.46
C LYS A 146 -7.04 -7.59 -6.98
N ALA A 147 -5.95 -7.83 -6.25
CA ALA A 147 -5.82 -7.41 -4.86
C ALA A 147 -5.88 -5.89 -4.72
N LEU A 148 -5.13 -5.16 -5.56
CA LEU A 148 -5.11 -3.70 -5.58
C LEU A 148 -6.48 -3.11 -5.94
N TYR A 149 -7.14 -3.64 -6.97
CA TYR A 149 -8.49 -3.23 -7.35
C TYR A 149 -9.47 -3.43 -6.19
N ARG A 150 -9.42 -4.59 -5.53
CA ARG A 150 -10.29 -4.88 -4.38
C ARG A 150 -10.04 -3.93 -3.20
N ARG A 151 -8.78 -3.62 -2.92
CA ARG A 151 -8.41 -2.65 -1.88
C ARG A 151 -8.89 -1.26 -2.23
N ALA A 152 -8.72 -0.81 -3.48
CA ALA A 152 -9.20 0.47 -3.97
C ALA A 152 -10.72 0.61 -3.82
N MET A 153 -11.48 -0.45 -4.13
CA MET A 153 -12.93 -0.45 -3.96
C MET A 153 -13.34 -0.30 -2.51
N ALA A 154 -12.69 -1.02 -1.59
CA ALA A 154 -12.97 -0.90 -0.17
C ALA A 154 -12.60 0.48 0.40
N LEU A 155 -11.50 1.07 -0.07
CA LEU A 155 -11.08 2.43 0.30
C LEU A 155 -12.08 3.49 -0.18
N LYS A 156 -12.55 3.35 -1.43
CA LYS A 156 -13.55 4.24 -2.03
C LYS A 156 -14.90 4.12 -1.31
N ASP A 157 -15.46 2.91 -1.29
CA ASP A 157 -16.85 2.70 -0.86
C ASP A 157 -17.01 2.72 0.67
N GLY A 158 -15.95 2.35 1.40
CA GLY A 158 -16.00 2.23 2.86
C GLY A 158 -15.50 3.45 3.62
N PHE A 159 -14.54 4.19 3.06
CA PHE A 159 -13.81 5.24 3.77
C PHE A 159 -13.71 6.57 3.02
N ASP A 160 -14.27 6.65 1.80
CA ASP A 160 -14.16 7.81 0.90
C ASP A 160 -12.70 8.25 0.66
N LYS A 161 -11.76 7.31 0.76
CA LYS A 161 -10.32 7.55 0.58
C LYS A 161 -9.95 7.52 -0.91
N LEU A 162 -10.45 8.51 -1.64
CA LEU A 162 -10.35 8.54 -3.11
C LEU A 162 -8.90 8.64 -3.62
N GLU A 163 -8.02 9.40 -2.97
CA GLU A 163 -6.61 9.46 -3.38
C GLU A 163 -5.89 8.12 -3.23
N GLU A 164 -6.13 7.39 -2.14
CA GLU A 164 -5.55 6.08 -1.90
C GLU A 164 -6.08 5.06 -2.92
N ALA A 165 -7.38 5.10 -3.21
CA ALA A 165 -7.98 4.26 -4.25
C ALA A 165 -7.39 4.53 -5.65
N VAL A 166 -7.14 5.80 -6.01
CA VAL A 166 -6.47 6.15 -7.28
C VAL A 166 -5.05 5.58 -7.34
N LYS A 167 -4.29 5.64 -6.25
CA LYS A 167 -2.93 5.06 -6.20
C LYS A 167 -2.96 3.56 -6.45
N ASP A 168 -3.88 2.84 -5.81
CA ASP A 168 -4.02 1.41 -5.99
C ASP A 168 -4.46 1.03 -7.41
N LEU A 169 -5.40 1.77 -8.00
CA LEU A 169 -5.87 1.53 -9.37
C LEU A 169 -4.79 1.82 -10.41
N LYS A 170 -3.99 2.88 -10.23
CA LYS A 170 -2.82 3.14 -11.09
C LYS A 170 -1.80 2.01 -11.01
N LYS A 171 -1.47 1.57 -9.79
CA LYS A 171 -0.57 0.43 -9.58
C LYS A 171 -1.14 -0.87 -10.14
N ALA A 172 -2.46 -1.07 -10.14
CA ALA A 172 -3.08 -2.22 -10.77
C ALA A 172 -2.88 -2.20 -12.30
N LEU A 173 -2.98 -1.04 -12.94
CA LEU A 173 -2.73 -0.88 -14.39
C LEU A 173 -1.26 -1.04 -14.77
N GLU A 174 -0.31 -0.84 -13.84
CA GLU A 174 1.11 -1.20 -14.08
C GLU A 174 1.27 -2.71 -14.30
N TYR A 175 0.42 -3.55 -13.68
CA TYR A 175 0.46 -5.01 -13.84
C TYR A 175 -0.39 -5.52 -15.00
N VAL A 176 -1.54 -4.89 -15.26
CA VAL A 176 -2.47 -5.25 -16.35
C VAL A 176 -2.97 -3.96 -17.02
N PRO A 177 -2.19 -3.39 -17.95
CA PRO A 177 -2.53 -2.12 -18.59
C PRO A 177 -3.77 -2.19 -19.48
N GLU A 178 -4.11 -3.38 -19.99
CA GLU A 178 -5.23 -3.60 -20.91
C GLU A 178 -6.58 -3.85 -20.21
N ASP A 179 -6.62 -3.93 -18.88
CA ASP A 179 -7.86 -4.20 -18.14
C ASP A 179 -8.80 -2.99 -18.18
N LYS A 180 -9.77 -3.06 -19.11
CA LYS A 180 -10.80 -2.03 -19.32
C LYS A 180 -11.61 -1.73 -18.06
N ASN A 181 -11.82 -2.72 -17.18
CA ASN A 181 -12.60 -2.51 -15.96
C ASN A 181 -11.84 -1.63 -14.97
N VAL A 182 -10.54 -1.87 -14.82
CA VAL A 182 -9.67 -1.07 -13.95
C VAL A 182 -9.53 0.35 -14.50
N GLN A 183 -9.38 0.50 -15.82
CA GLN A 183 -9.33 1.81 -16.48
C GLN A 183 -10.62 2.63 -16.26
N LEU A 184 -11.79 2.00 -16.48
CA LEU A 184 -13.09 2.63 -16.30
C LEU A 184 -13.29 3.06 -14.85
N GLU A 185 -12.94 2.20 -13.90
CA GLU A 185 -13.07 2.52 -12.49
C GLU A 185 -12.11 3.64 -12.07
N LEU A 186 -10.86 3.63 -12.54
CA LEU A 186 -9.92 4.74 -12.34
C LEU A 186 -10.48 6.07 -12.85
N GLN A 187 -11.11 6.08 -14.02
CA GLN A 187 -11.77 7.28 -14.55
C GLN A 187 -12.90 7.76 -13.63
N ARG A 188 -13.73 6.85 -13.11
CA ARG A 188 -14.82 7.17 -12.18
C ARG A 188 -14.32 7.74 -10.86
N VAL A 189 -13.30 7.13 -10.26
CA VAL A 189 -12.70 7.61 -9.01
C VAL A 189 -12.06 8.99 -9.20
N ASN A 190 -11.34 9.22 -10.31
CA ASN A 190 -10.77 10.54 -10.61
C ASN A 190 -11.85 11.61 -10.78
N GLN A 191 -12.99 11.29 -11.41
CA GLN A 191 -14.11 12.23 -11.51
C GLN A 191 -14.73 12.54 -10.15
N ALA A 192 -14.87 11.54 -9.27
CA ALA A 192 -15.34 11.74 -7.90
C ALA A 192 -14.40 12.66 -7.13
N LEU A 193 -13.09 12.38 -7.19
CA LEU A 193 -12.05 13.17 -6.54
C LEU A 193 -12.04 14.63 -7.02
N ALA A 194 -12.14 14.86 -8.33
CA ALA A 194 -12.21 16.21 -8.88
C ALA A 194 -13.47 16.96 -8.43
N LYS A 195 -14.61 16.27 -8.29
CA LYS A 195 -15.84 16.87 -7.75
C LYS A 195 -15.71 17.23 -6.28
N GLU A 196 -15.04 16.39 -5.49
CA GLU A 196 -14.81 16.64 -4.07
C GLU A 196 -13.90 17.84 -3.86
N LYS A 197 -12.77 17.90 -4.57
CA LYS A 197 -11.86 19.06 -4.55
C LYS A 197 -12.57 20.36 -4.91
N LYS A 198 -13.34 20.38 -6.02
CA LYS A 198 -14.13 21.56 -6.40
C LYS A 198 -15.15 21.97 -5.33
N LYS A 199 -15.75 21.01 -4.61
CA LYS A 199 -16.67 21.31 -3.50
C LYS A 199 -15.91 21.89 -2.30
N ALA A 200 -14.74 21.34 -1.97
CA ALA A 200 -13.88 21.87 -0.91
C ALA A 200 -13.42 23.29 -1.23
N ASP A 201 -12.94 23.55 -2.45
CA ASP A 201 -12.51 24.87 -2.91
C ASP A 201 -13.65 25.89 -2.84
N LYS A 202 -14.86 25.52 -3.27
CA LYS A 202 -16.04 26.39 -3.16
C LYS A 202 -16.44 26.68 -1.72
N LYS A 203 -16.35 25.69 -0.82
CA LYS A 203 -16.63 25.89 0.61
C LYS A 203 -15.59 26.81 1.25
N LEU A 204 -14.31 26.62 0.94
CA LEU A 204 -13.24 27.47 1.41
C LEU A 204 -13.38 28.91 0.89
N ALA A 205 -13.65 29.07 -0.41
CA ALA A 205 -13.89 30.39 -1.00
C ALA A 205 -15.10 31.09 -0.37
N GLY A 206 -16.19 30.36 -0.12
CA GLY A 206 -17.37 30.90 0.57
C GLY A 206 -17.10 31.28 2.03
N PHE A 207 -16.34 30.46 2.76
CA PHE A 207 -15.90 30.73 4.13
C PHE A 207 -15.01 31.99 4.19
N LEU A 208 -13.94 32.04 3.38
CA LEU A 208 -13.05 33.20 3.30
C LEU A 208 -13.78 34.48 2.86
N SER A 209 -14.74 34.38 1.94
CA SER A 209 -15.54 35.52 1.49
C SER A 209 -16.55 35.99 2.53
N LYS A 210 -17.00 35.10 3.43
CA LYS A 210 -17.89 35.45 4.54
C LYS A 210 -17.10 36.16 5.65
N ASP A 211 -15.93 35.65 5.99
CA ASP A 211 -15.03 36.30 6.94
C ASP A 211 -14.57 37.67 6.44
N ALA A 212 -14.35 37.84 5.13
CA ALA A 212 -14.04 39.14 4.53
C ALA A 212 -15.22 40.13 4.58
N LYS A 213 -16.47 39.66 4.65
CA LYS A 213 -17.67 40.51 4.75
C LYS A 213 -18.06 40.83 6.19
N ASP A 214 -17.79 39.93 7.12
CA ASP A 214 -18.01 40.13 8.56
C ASP A 214 -16.83 40.87 9.24
N ALA A 215 -15.67 40.97 8.56
CA ALA A 215 -14.52 41.76 9.00
C ALA A 215 -14.70 43.27 8.76
N LYS A 216 -15.39 43.94 9.69
CA LYS A 216 -15.03 45.33 10.09
C LYS A 216 -13.71 45.40 10.90
N GLY A 217 -13.00 44.29 11.01
CA GLY A 217 -11.63 44.14 11.49
C GLY A 217 -11.20 42.71 11.16
N GLY A 218 -10.17 42.55 10.34
CA GLY A 218 -9.68 41.20 10.01
C GLY A 218 -9.08 40.49 11.23
N ILE A 219 -8.70 39.23 11.06
CA ILE A 219 -7.99 38.42 12.07
C ILE A 219 -6.72 39.13 12.61
N PHE A 220 -6.11 39.96 11.77
CA PHE A 220 -5.04 40.87 12.11
C PHE A 220 -5.61 42.27 12.30
N SER A 221 -5.24 42.93 13.40
CA SER A 221 -5.57 44.34 13.58
C SER A 221 -4.86 45.18 12.51
N GLU A 222 -5.37 46.37 12.22
CA GLU A 222 -4.70 47.30 11.30
C GLU A 222 -3.25 47.61 11.78
N ALA A 223 -3.00 47.52 13.09
CA ALA A 223 -1.66 47.66 13.68
C ALA A 223 -0.73 46.47 13.34
N ASP A 224 -1.25 45.25 13.21
CA ASP A 224 -0.43 44.06 12.85
C ASP A 224 -0.09 44.02 11.36
N ARG A 225 -0.85 44.74 10.52
CA ARG A 225 -0.62 44.82 9.06
C ARG A 225 0.39 45.91 8.68
N GLN A 226 0.63 46.87 9.57
CA GLN A 226 1.73 47.81 9.42
C GLN A 226 3.03 47.03 9.63
N ARG A 227 3.64 46.57 8.53
CA ARG A 227 5.08 46.28 8.56
C ARG A 227 5.75 47.60 8.88
N ASP A 228 6.33 47.67 10.07
CA ASP A 228 7.18 48.78 10.44
C ASP A 228 8.36 48.81 9.46
N THR A 229 8.25 49.63 8.42
CA THR A 229 9.34 49.86 7.46
C THR A 229 10.41 50.77 8.05
N SER A 230 10.21 51.27 9.28
CA SER A 230 11.30 51.83 10.07
C SER A 230 12.13 50.69 10.67
N GLY A 231 12.86 50.00 9.81
CA GLY A 231 14.03 49.26 10.29
C GLY A 231 14.94 50.22 11.05
N PRO A 232 15.71 49.74 12.06
CA PRO A 232 16.66 50.58 12.77
C PRO A 232 17.56 51.30 11.76
N GLU A 233 17.71 52.62 11.91
CA GLU A 233 18.59 53.42 11.04
C GLU A 233 19.97 52.74 11.01
N LEU A 234 20.37 52.28 9.82
CA LEU A 234 21.68 51.69 9.63
C LEU A 234 22.73 52.76 9.96
N PRO A 235 23.77 52.42 10.74
CA PRO A 235 24.79 53.40 11.11
C PRO A 235 25.44 53.97 9.84
N SER A 236 25.58 55.29 9.79
CA SER A 236 26.18 56.03 8.66
C SER A 236 27.70 55.84 8.55
N GLU A 237 28.32 55.25 9.57
CA GLU A 237 29.74 54.91 9.59
C GLU A 237 29.93 53.40 9.77
N PRO A 238 31.03 52.80 9.25
CA PRO A 238 31.28 51.38 9.43
C PRO A 238 31.44 51.01 10.91
N VAL A 239 30.49 50.26 11.46
CA VAL A 239 30.54 49.80 12.84
C VAL A 239 31.01 48.35 12.89
N LYS A 240 32.07 48.09 13.68
CA LYS A 240 32.52 46.73 13.97
C LYS A 240 31.54 46.06 14.93
N VAL A 241 30.86 45.01 14.48
CA VAL A 241 29.88 44.29 15.32
C VAL A 241 30.54 43.15 16.08
N SER A 242 31.55 42.52 15.50
CA SER A 242 32.38 41.50 16.15
C SER A 242 33.73 41.35 15.45
N ASP A 243 34.66 40.58 16.04
CA ASP A 243 35.97 40.32 15.42
C ASP A 243 35.82 39.65 14.05
N GLY A 244 36.09 40.43 12.99
CA GLY A 244 35.99 40.02 11.59
C GLY A 244 34.70 40.42 10.88
N LEU A 245 33.71 41.01 11.57
CA LEU A 245 32.44 41.42 10.98
C LEU A 245 32.19 42.93 11.14
N TRP A 246 32.18 43.62 10.01
CA TRP A 246 31.91 45.06 9.90
C TRP A 246 30.59 45.29 9.19
N LEU A 247 29.73 46.12 9.80
CA LEU A 247 28.52 46.64 9.16
C LEU A 247 28.91 47.93 8.42
N VAL A 248 28.88 47.90 7.08
CA VAL A 248 29.25 49.03 6.23
C VAL A 248 27.96 49.66 5.66
N PRO A 249 27.82 50.99 5.66
CA PRO A 249 26.67 51.66 5.06
C PRO A 249 26.56 51.29 3.58
N LYS A 250 25.35 51.01 3.11
CA LYS A 250 25.10 50.74 1.69
C LYS A 250 25.17 52.07 0.96
N GLU A 251 26.25 52.32 0.22
CA GLU A 251 26.28 53.41 -0.77
C GLU A 251 25.08 53.20 -1.72
N GLU A 252 24.29 54.25 -1.95
CA GLU A 252 23.27 54.29 -3.01
C GLU A 252 23.99 54.14 -4.35
N LYS A 253 24.23 52.89 -4.75
CA LYS A 253 24.60 52.55 -6.12
C LYS A 253 23.32 52.59 -6.94
N GLU A 254 23.33 53.54 -7.86
CA GLU A 254 22.50 53.73 -9.04
C GLU A 254 21.65 52.51 -9.42
N GLU A 255 20.37 52.76 -9.71
CA GLU A 255 19.45 51.79 -10.30
C GLU A 255 20.16 51.01 -11.41
N VAL A 256 20.34 49.71 -11.18
CA VAL A 256 21.00 48.82 -12.13
C VAL A 256 20.13 48.77 -13.40
N GLU A 257 20.67 49.28 -14.51
CA GLU A 257 20.06 49.34 -15.87
C GLU A 257 19.35 48.05 -16.30
N GLY A 258 19.69 46.89 -15.73
CA GLY A 258 19.12 45.59 -16.08
C GLY A 258 17.64 45.38 -15.71
N VAL A 259 17.05 46.16 -14.79
CA VAL A 259 15.62 46.01 -14.43
C VAL A 259 14.70 46.65 -15.47
N GLN A 260 15.19 47.69 -16.15
CA GLN A 260 14.45 48.37 -17.22
C GLN A 260 14.51 47.56 -18.51
N GLU A 261 15.68 47.00 -18.86
CA GLU A 261 15.84 46.11 -20.02
C GLU A 261 14.97 44.84 -19.94
N ALA A 262 14.80 44.25 -18.75
CA ALA A 262 13.96 43.06 -18.58
C ALA A 262 12.46 43.34 -18.79
N LYS A 263 12.00 44.54 -18.42
CA LYS A 263 10.61 44.97 -18.64
C LYS A 263 10.36 45.37 -20.09
N ASP A 264 11.31 46.04 -20.73
CA ASP A 264 11.22 46.40 -22.15
C ASP A 264 11.34 45.17 -23.09
N ALA A 265 12.00 44.11 -22.63
CA ALA A 265 12.05 42.81 -23.33
C ALA A 265 10.81 41.91 -23.10
N GLY A 266 9.80 42.38 -22.35
CA GLY A 266 8.54 41.66 -22.13
C GLY A 266 8.67 40.39 -21.27
N ILE A 267 9.71 40.29 -20.43
CA ILE A 267 9.92 39.14 -19.55
C ILE A 267 9.10 39.34 -18.27
N ASP A 268 8.04 38.56 -18.13
CA ASP A 268 7.20 38.55 -16.93
C ASP A 268 7.92 37.85 -15.77
N LEU A 269 8.45 38.64 -14.84
CA LEU A 269 9.19 38.17 -13.67
C LEU A 269 8.32 37.34 -12.70
N ASP A 270 6.98 37.46 -12.76
CA ASP A 270 6.07 36.64 -11.95
C ASP A 270 5.97 35.18 -12.45
N GLU A 271 6.29 34.90 -13.72
CA GLU A 271 6.36 33.53 -14.24
C GLU A 271 7.65 32.80 -13.80
N LEU A 272 8.78 33.51 -13.72
CA LEU A 272 10.06 32.92 -13.30
C LEU A 272 10.04 32.40 -11.85
N GLY A 273 9.24 33.03 -10.97
CA GLY A 273 9.00 32.55 -9.61
C GLY A 273 8.17 31.26 -9.52
N ARG A 274 7.42 30.92 -10.58
CA ARG A 274 6.59 29.70 -10.62
C ARG A 274 7.33 28.49 -11.19
N VAL A 275 8.41 28.70 -11.95
CA VAL A 275 9.18 27.60 -12.60
C VAL A 275 10.22 26.98 -11.65
N THR A 276 10.68 27.68 -10.62
CA THR A 276 11.67 27.15 -9.65
C THR A 276 11.12 26.11 -8.67
N SER A 277 9.81 25.83 -8.69
CA SER A 277 9.19 24.80 -7.85
C SER A 277 9.11 23.40 -8.49
N THR A 278 9.60 23.20 -9.73
CA THR A 278 9.44 21.90 -10.43
C THR A 278 10.73 21.22 -10.91
N HIS A 279 11.93 21.70 -10.61
CA HIS A 279 13.18 20.99 -10.92
C HIS A 279 14.20 21.07 -9.78
N PHE A 280 13.96 20.30 -8.71
CA PHE A 280 15.02 19.89 -7.78
C PHE A 280 14.74 18.51 -7.19
N LEU A 281 14.59 17.50 -8.04
CA LEU A 281 14.74 16.10 -7.66
C LEU A 281 15.33 15.34 -8.85
N LEU A 282 16.65 15.42 -9.01
CA LEU A 282 17.48 14.39 -9.63
C LEU A 282 18.95 14.68 -9.31
N ARG A 283 19.62 13.63 -8.78
CA ARG A 283 21.03 13.49 -8.39
C ARG A 283 21.42 13.92 -6.97
N SER A 284 21.41 12.94 -6.08
CA SER A 284 22.63 12.38 -5.48
C SER A 284 22.41 10.87 -5.29
#